data_AF-A0A4D5S5C7-F1
#
_entry.id   AF-A0A4D5S5C7-F1
#
_cell.length_a   1.000
_cell.length_b   1.000
_cell.length_c   1.000
_cell.angle_alpha   90.00
_cell.angle_beta   90.00
_cell.angle_gamma   90.00
#
_symmetry.space_group_name_H-M   'P 1'
#
loop_
_entity.id
_entity.type
_entity.pdbx_description
1 polymer ?
#
loop_
_entity_poly.entity_id
_entity_poly.type
_entity_poly.pdbx_seq_one_letter_code
_entity_poly.pdbx_strand_id
1 'polypeptide(L)'
;MRLRLKEDGVDILRQCSAGEKEPCWLRECLAACNKILHTASLQITESADRGLVVEWVFVTTPNDADTLQADFLKDWLLSRHSCIHSVSRAGDLLSACPHPGLRSVEASSVSGLGHLSTLENFSLCYATLTDASVEELADMLGKNHNLKSFKMIHSTVPEPGSEKILAKLEGCLSLEAVELSYTSLSASAARVLAQLLSTSKSLKKLSMQGVDKECAKIALEGLHDGSSLEEIYIFGLEPHESPFFMKYSEVFKNLKVVRLPCNDLDNTSAFEFAALIEACETLIELSLNSNSFGDGGAVAIAKALRHNKTLRKLSLPQGQLTSTSLVEFVNALTVNTTLERLDVAKVDILEEHRARLFEDPKSAGAFKRIFVIWKQKRLKDLAALLRRGDHMPQVYVDVDPEVPPADLDAFFDALLASHTVTEVSFYPKEFSFELLVDRLAALLRATTTIRAIHNHLSPDEKHQETHLVKLLDALRDNTSVADFTTYVSYLTVPMGVALGKLLEVNNTLTTLTLCEYCSVDPEVARTLANSMRHNYTLLDLR
;
A
#
# COMPACT_ATOMS: atom_id res chain seq x y z
N MET A 1 -15.61 7.59 -40.18
CA MET A 1 -14.75 7.58 -38.97
C MET A 1 -13.91 8.83 -38.83
N ARG A 2 -13.01 9.17 -39.77
CA ARG A 2 -12.17 10.39 -39.71
C ARG A 2 -12.95 11.71 -39.48
N LEU A 3 -14.06 11.91 -40.18
CA LEU A 3 -14.90 13.11 -40.00
C LEU A 3 -15.54 13.16 -38.60
N ARG A 4 -16.05 12.02 -38.12
CA ARG A 4 -16.59 11.86 -36.76
C ARG A 4 -15.57 12.18 -35.66
N LEU A 5 -14.36 11.63 -35.75
CA LEU A 5 -13.29 11.91 -34.78
C LEU A 5 -12.93 13.39 -34.74
N LYS A 6 -12.91 14.06 -35.91
CA LYS A 6 -12.67 15.50 -36.00
C LYS A 6 -13.83 16.32 -35.41
N GLU A 7 -15.08 15.89 -35.60
CA GLU A 7 -16.27 16.49 -34.96
C GLU A 7 -16.23 16.34 -33.43
N ASP A 8 -15.70 15.22 -32.94
CA ASP A 8 -15.49 14.96 -31.51
C ASP A 8 -14.22 15.63 -30.92
N GLY A 9 -13.50 16.42 -31.72
CA GLY A 9 -12.34 17.20 -31.28
C GLY A 9 -10.97 16.51 -31.44
N VAL A 10 -10.89 15.32 -32.04
CA VAL A 10 -9.65 14.56 -32.24
C VAL A 10 -9.17 14.64 -33.69
N ASP A 11 -8.03 15.31 -33.93
CA ASP A 11 -7.44 15.45 -35.27
C ASP A 11 -6.33 14.42 -35.56
N ILE A 12 -6.74 13.26 -36.09
CA ILE A 12 -5.84 12.14 -36.45
C ILE A 12 -4.89 12.43 -37.63
N LEU A 13 -4.85 13.65 -38.18
CA LEU A 13 -3.86 14.06 -39.18
C LEU A 13 -2.60 14.64 -38.55
N ARG A 14 -2.67 15.09 -37.30
CA ARG A 14 -1.50 15.57 -36.57
C ARG A 14 -0.64 14.39 -36.14
N GLN A 15 0.63 14.42 -36.53
CA GLN A 15 1.59 13.40 -36.14
C GLN A 15 2.05 13.59 -34.69
N CYS A 16 2.60 12.53 -34.11
CA CYS A 16 3.23 12.59 -32.80
C CYS A 16 4.53 13.42 -32.89
N SER A 17 4.68 14.43 -32.03
CA SER A 17 5.89 15.24 -31.88
C SER A 17 6.80 14.75 -30.74
N ALA A 18 6.63 13.50 -30.29
CA ALA A 18 7.45 12.91 -29.25
C ALA A 18 8.93 12.88 -29.67
N GLY A 19 9.78 13.62 -28.94
CA GLY A 19 11.19 13.81 -29.25
C GLY A 19 11.54 15.22 -29.75
N GLU A 20 10.55 16.09 -29.98
CA GLU A 20 10.74 17.50 -30.29
C GLU A 20 10.69 18.38 -29.03
N LYS A 21 11.04 19.68 -29.14
CA LYS A 21 11.03 20.62 -28.00
C LYS A 21 9.62 20.91 -27.45
N GLU A 22 8.58 20.61 -28.22
CA GLU A 22 7.18 20.89 -27.86
C GLU A 22 6.42 19.60 -27.48
N PRO A 23 5.53 19.65 -26.47
CA PRO A 23 4.74 18.50 -26.05
C PRO A 23 3.79 18.03 -27.17
N CYS A 24 3.50 16.73 -27.19
CA CYS A 24 2.56 16.18 -28.16
C CYS A 24 1.17 16.80 -27.98
N TRP A 25 0.56 17.20 -29.11
CA TRP A 25 -0.79 17.76 -29.18
C TRP A 25 -1.85 16.90 -28.46
N LEU A 26 -1.59 15.59 -28.35
CA LEU A 26 -2.48 14.64 -27.66
C LEU A 26 -2.77 15.05 -26.21
N ARG A 27 -1.83 15.75 -25.54
CA ARG A 27 -2.01 16.27 -24.17
C ARG A 27 -3.10 17.32 -24.06
N GLU A 28 -3.20 18.20 -25.05
CA GLU A 28 -4.25 19.23 -25.11
C GLU A 28 -5.62 18.64 -25.46
N CYS A 29 -5.65 17.38 -25.93
CA CYS A 29 -6.82 16.71 -26.45
C CYS A 29 -7.27 15.51 -25.57
N LEU A 30 -6.67 15.29 -24.39
CA LEU A 30 -6.97 14.12 -23.55
C LEU A 30 -8.45 14.02 -23.17
N ALA A 31 -9.10 15.14 -22.85
CA ALA A 31 -10.53 15.14 -22.52
C ALA A 31 -11.42 14.66 -23.67
N ALA A 32 -11.11 15.09 -24.91
CA ALA A 32 -11.82 14.66 -26.11
C ALA A 32 -11.51 13.19 -26.45
N CYS A 33 -10.26 12.75 -26.30
CA CYS A 33 -9.88 11.35 -26.47
C CYS A 33 -10.57 10.45 -25.44
N ASN A 34 -10.58 10.84 -24.16
CA ASN A 34 -11.20 10.07 -23.08
C ASN A 34 -12.71 9.97 -23.23
N LYS A 35 -13.38 11.03 -23.71
CA LYS A 35 -14.81 10.97 -24.06
C LYS A 35 -15.12 9.82 -25.03
N ILE A 36 -14.23 9.56 -25.98
CA ILE A 36 -14.38 8.47 -26.95
C ILE A 36 -13.90 7.14 -26.32
N LEU A 37 -12.70 7.10 -25.74
CA LEU A 37 -12.12 5.86 -25.19
C LEU A 37 -12.96 5.23 -24.06
N HIS A 38 -13.67 6.05 -23.29
CA HIS A 38 -14.58 5.57 -22.25
C HIS A 38 -15.72 4.71 -22.78
N THR A 39 -16.11 4.82 -24.06
CA THR A 39 -17.13 3.94 -24.67
C THR A 39 -16.63 2.50 -24.84
N ALA A 40 -15.32 2.28 -24.80
CA ALA A 40 -14.67 0.97 -24.75
C ALA A 40 -13.96 0.70 -23.42
N SER A 41 -14.35 1.41 -22.34
CA SER A 41 -13.76 1.24 -21.02
C SER A 41 -12.24 1.52 -20.99
N LEU A 42 -11.79 2.49 -21.76
CA LEU A 42 -10.39 2.92 -21.82
C LEU A 42 -10.23 4.40 -21.44
N GLN A 43 -9.03 4.75 -20.98
CA GLN A 43 -8.63 6.12 -20.70
C GLN A 43 -7.16 6.31 -21.07
N ILE A 44 -6.81 7.53 -21.46
CA ILE A 44 -5.44 8.01 -21.55
C ILE A 44 -5.18 9.08 -20.49
N THR A 45 -4.11 8.91 -19.72
CA THR A 45 -3.72 9.80 -18.62
C THR A 45 -2.26 10.22 -18.74
N GLU A 46 -1.91 11.35 -18.11
CA GLU A 46 -0.51 11.75 -17.95
C GLU A 46 0.09 11.08 -16.71
N SER A 47 1.21 10.37 -16.90
CA SER A 47 1.99 9.85 -15.78
C SER A 47 2.87 10.94 -15.16
N ALA A 48 3.32 10.71 -13.93
CA ALA A 48 4.16 11.64 -13.18
C ALA A 48 5.49 12.01 -13.89
N ASP A 49 6.00 11.14 -14.75
CA ASP A 49 7.18 11.37 -15.60
C ASP A 49 6.88 12.12 -16.91
N ARG A 50 5.66 12.66 -17.04
CA ARG A 50 5.13 13.33 -18.24
C ARG A 50 4.97 12.39 -19.44
N GLY A 51 4.91 11.08 -19.22
CA GLY A 51 4.45 10.14 -20.23
C GLY A 51 2.94 10.16 -20.45
N LEU A 52 2.49 9.44 -21.47
CA LEU A 52 1.09 9.07 -21.62
C LEU A 52 0.91 7.58 -21.32
N VAL A 53 -0.12 7.28 -20.54
CA VAL A 53 -0.50 5.92 -20.13
C VAL A 53 -1.89 5.63 -20.67
N VAL A 54 -2.07 4.46 -21.28
CA VAL A 54 -3.40 3.95 -21.61
C VAL A 54 -3.80 2.91 -20.57
N GLU A 55 -4.97 3.07 -19.97
CA GLU A 55 -5.48 2.22 -18.90
C GLU A 55 -6.94 1.84 -19.12
N TRP A 56 -7.33 0.70 -18.58
CA TRP A 56 -8.71 0.26 -18.57
C TRP A 56 -9.47 0.83 -17.37
N VAL A 57 -10.69 1.32 -17.61
CA VAL A 57 -11.55 1.98 -16.62
C VAL A 57 -12.99 1.48 -16.70
N PHE A 58 -13.64 1.28 -15.54
CA PHE A 58 -15.03 0.82 -15.48
C PHE A 58 -15.98 2.00 -15.67
N VAL A 59 -16.35 2.33 -16.93
CA VAL A 59 -17.07 3.58 -17.20
C VAL A 59 -18.56 3.40 -17.52
N THR A 60 -19.01 2.44 -18.32
CA THR A 60 -20.46 2.13 -18.51
C THR A 60 -20.69 0.91 -19.43
N THR A 61 -21.94 0.44 -19.55
CA THR A 61 -22.35 -0.58 -20.55
C THR A 61 -22.15 -0.05 -21.98
N PRO A 62 -21.33 -0.71 -22.83
CA PRO A 62 -20.99 -0.23 -24.16
C PRO A 62 -22.18 -0.33 -25.15
N ASN A 63 -22.16 0.53 -26.16
CA ASN A 63 -23.07 0.54 -27.29
C ASN A 63 -22.24 0.22 -28.56
N ASP A 64 -22.60 -0.83 -29.31
CA ASP A 64 -21.70 -1.47 -30.32
C ASP A 64 -21.08 -0.51 -31.35
N ALA A 65 -21.79 0.54 -31.74
CA ALA A 65 -21.31 1.52 -32.73
C ALA A 65 -20.23 2.47 -32.18
N ASP A 66 -20.26 2.76 -30.89
CA ASP A 66 -19.33 3.66 -30.22
C ASP A 66 -18.05 2.93 -29.79
N THR A 67 -18.14 1.61 -29.55
CA THR A 67 -16.99 0.73 -29.27
C THR A 67 -16.04 0.67 -30.46
N LEU A 68 -16.56 0.57 -31.70
CA LEU A 68 -15.76 0.56 -32.93
C LEU A 68 -14.92 1.83 -33.11
N GLN A 69 -15.46 3.00 -32.74
CA GLN A 69 -14.74 4.26 -32.84
C GLN A 69 -13.61 4.35 -31.80
N ALA A 70 -13.87 3.87 -30.58
CA ALA A 70 -12.87 3.79 -29.52
C ALA A 70 -11.77 2.77 -29.83
N ASP A 71 -12.10 1.59 -30.37
CA ASP A 71 -11.11 0.59 -30.78
C ASP A 71 -10.19 1.10 -31.88
N PHE A 72 -10.74 1.78 -32.89
CA PHE A 72 -9.91 2.41 -33.92
C PHE A 72 -9.01 3.50 -33.34
N LEU A 73 -9.55 4.35 -32.45
CA LEU A 73 -8.77 5.42 -31.83
C LEU A 73 -7.62 4.84 -30.99
N LYS A 74 -7.90 3.79 -30.20
CA LYS A 74 -6.92 3.03 -29.43
C LYS A 74 -5.80 2.50 -30.33
N ASP A 75 -6.12 1.73 -31.38
CA ASP A 75 -5.12 1.15 -32.29
C ASP A 75 -4.30 2.23 -33.00
N TRP A 76 -4.96 3.33 -33.41
CA TRP A 76 -4.30 4.46 -34.04
C TRP A 76 -3.33 5.17 -33.10
N LEU A 77 -3.75 5.44 -31.86
CA LEU A 77 -2.91 6.05 -30.83
C LEU A 77 -1.69 5.18 -30.56
N LEU A 78 -1.88 3.90 -30.24
CA LEU A 78 -0.80 2.97 -29.95
C LEU A 78 0.16 2.79 -31.14
N SER A 79 -0.32 2.79 -32.38
CA SER A 79 0.56 2.63 -33.56
C SER A 79 1.30 3.91 -33.98
N ARG A 80 0.78 5.10 -33.65
CA ARG A 80 1.28 6.39 -34.18
C ARG A 80 1.89 7.30 -33.14
N HIS A 81 1.66 7.05 -31.85
CA HIS A 81 2.10 7.92 -30.76
C HIS A 81 3.13 7.25 -29.86
N SER A 82 4.42 7.43 -30.20
CA SER A 82 5.54 7.01 -29.35
C SER A 82 5.65 7.76 -28.02
N CYS A 83 4.85 8.81 -27.80
CA CYS A 83 4.68 9.43 -26.47
C CYS A 83 3.90 8.56 -25.49
N ILE A 84 3.17 7.55 -25.97
CA ILE A 84 2.55 6.54 -25.12
C ILE A 84 3.62 5.51 -24.81
N HIS A 85 4.04 5.44 -23.55
CA HIS A 85 5.15 4.57 -23.15
C HIS A 85 4.71 3.47 -22.18
N SER A 86 3.48 3.53 -21.68
CA SER A 86 2.92 2.57 -20.74
C SER A 86 1.49 2.19 -21.10
N VAL A 87 1.18 0.91 -20.95
CA VAL A 87 -0.19 0.38 -20.99
C VAL A 87 -0.44 -0.41 -19.70
N SER A 88 -1.54 -0.12 -19.00
CA SER A 88 -1.98 -0.88 -17.84
C SER A 88 -3.25 -1.67 -18.13
N ARG A 89 -3.34 -2.88 -17.55
CA ARG A 89 -4.40 -3.86 -17.79
C ARG A 89 -4.58 -4.17 -19.27
N ALA A 90 -3.46 -4.37 -19.96
CA ALA A 90 -3.40 -4.92 -21.30
C ALA A 90 -4.01 -6.34 -21.29
N GLY A 91 -5.30 -6.43 -21.60
CA GLY A 91 -5.89 -7.68 -22.08
C GLY A 91 -5.47 -7.89 -23.53
N ASP A 92 -6.44 -8.09 -24.42
CA ASP A 92 -6.18 -8.16 -25.87
C ASP A 92 -5.87 -6.79 -26.52
N LEU A 93 -5.68 -5.73 -25.71
CA LEU A 93 -5.45 -4.35 -26.19
C LEU A 93 -4.24 -4.21 -27.11
N LEU A 94 -3.25 -5.08 -26.94
CA LEU A 94 -2.00 -5.08 -27.70
C LEU A 94 -1.97 -6.18 -28.77
N SER A 95 -3.03 -6.96 -28.92
CA SER A 95 -3.14 -7.95 -29.98
C SER A 95 -3.25 -7.23 -31.33
N ALA A 96 -2.30 -7.50 -32.25
CA ALA A 96 -2.21 -6.96 -33.61
C ALA A 96 -1.69 -5.52 -33.82
N CYS A 97 -1.21 -4.79 -32.81
CA CYS A 97 -0.67 -3.44 -32.98
C CYS A 97 0.85 -3.34 -32.71
N PRO A 98 1.71 -3.12 -33.72
CA PRO A 98 3.14 -2.90 -33.49
C PRO A 98 3.38 -1.56 -32.79
N HIS A 99 3.93 -1.59 -31.57
CA HIS A 99 4.24 -0.39 -30.79
C HIS A 99 5.76 -0.24 -30.55
N PRO A 100 6.49 0.55 -31.36
CA PRO A 100 7.96 0.64 -31.27
C PRO A 100 8.49 1.42 -30.07
N GLY A 101 7.63 2.13 -29.32
CA GLY A 101 8.01 2.99 -28.20
C GLY A 101 7.58 2.49 -26.81
N LEU A 102 6.98 1.30 -26.70
CA LEU A 102 6.38 0.87 -25.44
C LEU A 102 7.47 0.42 -24.47
N ARG A 103 7.50 0.99 -23.27
CA ARG A 103 8.50 0.70 -22.25
C ARG A 103 7.91 -0.01 -21.03
N SER A 104 6.63 0.15 -20.77
CA SER A 104 5.97 -0.43 -19.60
C SER A 104 4.66 -1.12 -19.99
N VAL A 105 4.48 -2.36 -19.58
CA VAL A 105 3.24 -3.10 -19.80
C VAL A 105 2.82 -3.81 -18.52
N GLU A 106 1.60 -3.55 -18.08
CA GLU A 106 0.89 -4.41 -17.15
C GLU A 106 -0.24 -5.10 -17.91
N ALA A 107 -0.25 -6.43 -17.89
CA ALA A 107 -1.15 -7.26 -18.69
C ALA A 107 -1.87 -8.31 -17.84
N SER A 108 -3.07 -8.70 -18.27
CA SER A 108 -3.80 -9.86 -17.73
C SER A 108 -3.84 -11.04 -18.71
N SER A 109 -3.32 -10.85 -19.92
CA SER A 109 -3.14 -11.85 -20.97
C SER A 109 -1.83 -11.54 -21.71
N VAL A 110 -1.15 -12.55 -22.21
CA VAL A 110 0.07 -12.39 -23.02
C VAL A 110 -0.18 -12.48 -24.53
N SER A 111 -1.44 -12.68 -24.92
CA SER A 111 -1.86 -12.82 -26.31
C SER A 111 -1.48 -11.59 -27.14
N GLY A 112 -0.67 -11.80 -28.16
CA GLY A 112 -0.22 -10.76 -29.08
C GLY A 112 0.92 -9.89 -28.56
N LEU A 113 1.50 -10.18 -27.39
CA LEU A 113 2.64 -9.42 -26.83
C LEU A 113 3.99 -9.85 -27.41
N GLY A 114 4.06 -10.96 -28.14
CA GLY A 114 5.31 -11.54 -28.66
C GLY A 114 6.14 -10.60 -29.56
N HIS A 115 5.55 -9.53 -30.10
CA HIS A 115 6.23 -8.57 -30.97
C HIS A 115 6.99 -7.45 -30.22
N LEU A 116 6.75 -7.28 -28.92
CA LEU A 116 7.34 -6.20 -28.12
C LEU A 116 8.82 -6.48 -27.83
N SER A 117 9.68 -5.48 -28.02
CA SER A 117 11.14 -5.59 -27.89
C SER A 117 11.84 -4.39 -27.22
N THR A 118 11.05 -3.44 -26.68
CA THR A 118 11.56 -2.20 -26.08
C THR A 118 11.17 -2.00 -24.61
N LEU A 119 10.66 -3.04 -23.96
CA LEU A 119 10.18 -3.00 -22.58
C LEU A 119 11.33 -2.82 -21.58
N GLU A 120 11.10 -1.92 -20.64
CA GLU A 120 11.86 -1.73 -19.41
C GLU A 120 11.09 -2.32 -18.21
N ASN A 121 9.76 -2.34 -18.24
CA ASN A 121 8.93 -2.88 -17.16
C ASN A 121 7.85 -3.79 -17.73
N PHE A 122 7.72 -4.98 -17.17
CA PHE A 122 6.66 -5.92 -17.51
C PHE A 122 6.01 -6.48 -16.25
N SER A 123 4.68 -6.46 -16.20
CA SER A 123 3.88 -7.01 -15.11
C SER A 123 2.76 -7.87 -15.66
N LEU A 124 2.66 -9.11 -15.21
CA LEU A 124 1.55 -10.00 -15.53
C LEU A 124 0.70 -10.21 -14.26
N CYS A 125 -0.57 -9.83 -14.31
CA CYS A 125 -1.47 -9.83 -13.16
C CYS A 125 -2.72 -10.67 -13.45
N TYR A 126 -3.07 -11.60 -12.54
CA TYR A 126 -4.30 -12.40 -12.62
C TYR A 126 -4.45 -13.19 -13.94
N ALA A 127 -3.33 -13.66 -14.51
CA ALA A 127 -3.33 -14.39 -15.78
C ALA A 127 -3.28 -15.90 -15.58
N THR A 128 -4.01 -16.64 -16.41
CA THR A 128 -3.89 -18.10 -16.51
C THR A 128 -3.19 -18.45 -17.81
N LEU A 129 -1.94 -18.89 -17.71
CA LEU A 129 -1.14 -19.22 -18.88
C LEU A 129 -1.46 -20.65 -19.39
N THR A 130 -1.46 -20.80 -20.71
CA THR A 130 -1.36 -22.07 -21.45
C THR A 130 0.07 -22.27 -21.96
N ASP A 131 0.44 -23.48 -22.40
CA ASP A 131 1.76 -23.73 -22.98
C ASP A 131 2.10 -22.78 -24.14
N ALA A 132 1.13 -22.48 -25.01
CA ALA A 132 1.32 -21.54 -26.12
C ALA A 132 1.62 -20.12 -25.62
N SER A 133 0.91 -19.68 -24.58
CA SER A 133 1.10 -18.36 -23.99
C SER A 133 2.42 -18.25 -23.21
N VAL A 134 2.91 -19.36 -22.64
CA VAL A 134 4.24 -19.44 -22.03
C VAL A 134 5.32 -19.22 -23.08
N GLU A 135 5.22 -19.85 -24.25
CA GLU A 135 6.17 -19.65 -25.34
C GLU A 135 6.14 -18.19 -25.84
N GLU A 136 4.95 -17.61 -26.00
CA GLU A 136 4.82 -16.21 -26.40
C GLU A 136 5.46 -15.25 -25.38
N LEU A 137 5.25 -15.49 -24.09
CA LEU A 137 5.87 -14.70 -23.02
C LEU A 137 7.39 -14.88 -23.00
N ALA A 138 7.88 -16.11 -23.14
CA ALA A 138 9.31 -16.40 -23.17
C ALA A 138 10.00 -15.75 -24.39
N ASP A 139 9.36 -15.76 -25.54
CA ASP A 139 9.84 -15.10 -26.76
C ASP A 139 9.87 -13.59 -26.62
N MET A 140 8.84 -13.01 -25.99
CA MET A 140 8.80 -11.58 -25.68
C MET A 140 9.95 -11.21 -24.73
N LEU A 141 10.11 -11.91 -23.61
CA LEU A 141 11.20 -11.65 -22.65
C LEU A 141 12.58 -11.79 -23.32
N GLY A 142 12.74 -12.79 -24.20
CA GLY A 142 13.98 -13.00 -24.95
C GLY A 142 14.37 -11.85 -25.90
N LYS A 143 13.43 -10.98 -26.28
CA LYS A 143 13.68 -9.80 -27.13
C LYS A 143 13.99 -8.53 -26.33
N ASN A 144 13.72 -8.52 -25.02
CA ASN A 144 13.75 -7.34 -24.17
C ASN A 144 14.99 -7.30 -23.27
N HIS A 145 16.18 -7.13 -23.83
CA HIS A 145 17.44 -7.09 -23.06
C HIS A 145 17.58 -5.86 -22.14
N ASN A 146 16.77 -4.83 -22.35
CA ASN A 146 16.72 -3.61 -21.53
C ASN A 146 15.71 -3.70 -20.37
N LEU A 147 15.10 -4.87 -20.16
CA LEU A 147 14.12 -5.07 -19.09
C LEU A 147 14.78 -4.83 -17.73
N LYS A 148 14.20 -3.90 -16.96
CA LYS A 148 14.61 -3.49 -15.62
C LYS A 148 13.73 -4.10 -14.53
N SER A 149 12.44 -4.27 -14.79
CA SER A 149 11.50 -4.85 -13.81
C SER A 149 10.64 -5.94 -14.46
N PHE A 150 10.59 -7.09 -13.82
CA PHE A 150 9.68 -8.17 -14.15
C PHE A 150 8.78 -8.51 -12.95
N LYS A 151 7.46 -8.54 -13.17
CA LYS A 151 6.48 -8.91 -12.15
C LYS A 151 5.53 -9.97 -12.68
N MET A 152 5.20 -10.92 -11.82
CA MET A 152 4.15 -11.91 -12.06
C MET A 152 3.35 -12.09 -10.76
N ILE A 153 2.08 -11.73 -10.82
CA ILE A 153 1.21 -11.54 -9.65
C ILE A 153 -0.08 -12.34 -9.88
N HIS A 154 -0.47 -13.17 -8.91
CA HIS A 154 -1.70 -13.97 -8.94
C HIS A 154 -1.89 -14.73 -10.27
N SER A 155 -0.79 -15.19 -10.87
CA SER A 155 -0.80 -15.80 -12.20
C SER A 155 -0.50 -17.29 -12.09
N THR A 156 -1.31 -18.09 -12.78
CA THR A 156 -1.13 -19.55 -12.83
C THR A 156 -0.34 -19.91 -14.06
N VAL A 157 0.74 -20.67 -13.86
CA VAL A 157 1.63 -21.10 -14.93
C VAL A 157 1.64 -22.63 -14.97
N PRO A 158 1.38 -23.27 -16.12
CA PRO A 158 1.45 -24.71 -16.25
C PRO A 158 2.90 -25.15 -16.08
N GLU A 159 3.14 -26.31 -15.49
CA GLU A 159 4.50 -26.87 -15.42
C GLU A 159 4.90 -27.48 -16.77
N PRO A 160 6.14 -27.30 -17.27
CA PRO A 160 7.29 -26.61 -16.66
C PRO A 160 7.44 -25.13 -17.10
N GLY A 161 6.35 -24.42 -17.37
CA GLY A 161 6.38 -23.08 -17.96
C GLY A 161 7.03 -21.98 -17.12
N SER A 162 6.95 -22.07 -15.78
CA SER A 162 7.61 -21.09 -14.89
C SER A 162 9.14 -21.13 -15.02
N GLU A 163 9.70 -22.32 -15.22
CA GLU A 163 11.13 -22.50 -15.50
C GLU A 163 11.54 -21.80 -16.80
N LYS A 164 10.76 -22.00 -17.87
CA LYS A 164 11.02 -21.39 -19.18
C LYS A 164 11.00 -19.86 -19.11
N ILE A 165 10.03 -19.29 -18.41
CA ILE A 165 9.89 -17.84 -18.25
C ILE A 165 11.10 -17.27 -17.50
N LEU A 166 11.44 -17.86 -16.35
CA LEU A 166 12.55 -17.38 -15.52
C LEU A 166 13.90 -17.53 -16.23
N ALA A 167 14.10 -18.57 -17.02
CA ALA A 167 15.34 -18.78 -17.77
C ALA A 167 15.60 -17.66 -18.79
N LYS A 168 14.56 -17.02 -19.32
CA LYS A 168 14.71 -15.88 -20.23
C LYS A 168 15.14 -14.59 -19.52
N LEU A 169 14.88 -14.48 -18.22
CA LEU A 169 15.30 -13.32 -17.43
C LEU A 169 16.82 -13.26 -17.23
N GLU A 170 17.53 -14.39 -17.31
CA GLU A 170 19.00 -14.40 -17.26
C GLU A 170 19.64 -13.59 -18.42
N GLY A 171 18.94 -13.49 -19.56
CA GLY A 171 19.37 -12.67 -20.70
C GLY A 171 19.11 -11.17 -20.55
N CYS A 172 18.45 -10.74 -19.47
CA CYS A 172 18.10 -9.35 -19.20
C CYS A 172 19.19 -8.69 -18.33
N LEU A 173 20.26 -8.22 -18.96
CA LEU A 173 21.45 -7.68 -18.26
C LEU A 173 21.19 -6.39 -17.46
N SER A 174 20.06 -5.71 -17.72
CA SER A 174 19.63 -4.50 -17.01
C SER A 174 18.60 -4.78 -15.92
N LEU A 175 18.33 -6.05 -15.60
CA LEU A 175 17.25 -6.43 -14.69
C LEU A 175 17.59 -6.01 -13.25
N GLU A 176 16.80 -5.08 -12.71
CA GLU A 176 16.96 -4.50 -11.37
C GLU A 176 15.96 -5.06 -10.36
N ALA A 177 14.78 -5.51 -10.80
CA ALA A 177 13.72 -6.00 -9.93
C ALA A 177 13.00 -7.24 -10.47
N VAL A 178 12.82 -8.24 -9.61
CA VAL A 178 11.96 -9.41 -9.85
C VAL A 178 10.95 -9.53 -8.72
N GLU A 179 9.66 -9.51 -9.06
CA GLU A 179 8.57 -9.66 -8.10
C GLU A 179 7.64 -10.83 -8.50
N LEU A 180 7.60 -11.86 -7.67
CA LEU A 180 6.75 -13.04 -7.84
C LEU A 180 5.77 -13.08 -6.68
N SER A 181 4.47 -12.93 -6.96
CA SER A 181 3.42 -12.93 -5.94
C SER A 181 2.32 -13.91 -6.30
N TYR A 182 1.98 -14.83 -5.39
CA TYR A 182 0.97 -15.88 -5.56
C TYR A 182 1.08 -16.58 -6.91
N THR A 183 2.31 -16.96 -7.25
CA THR A 183 2.66 -17.65 -8.50
C THR A 183 3.10 -19.06 -8.18
N SER A 184 2.58 -20.04 -8.93
CA SER A 184 3.04 -21.43 -8.86
C SER A 184 4.47 -21.56 -9.40
N LEU A 185 5.45 -21.75 -8.52
CA LEU A 185 6.81 -22.12 -8.89
C LEU A 185 7.04 -23.61 -8.64
N SER A 186 7.63 -24.28 -9.62
CA SER A 186 8.17 -25.63 -9.43
C SER A 186 9.57 -25.54 -8.80
N ALA A 187 10.05 -26.65 -8.24
CA ALA A 187 11.43 -26.73 -7.72
C ALA A 187 12.48 -26.47 -8.82
N SER A 188 12.19 -26.78 -10.09
CA SER A 188 13.11 -26.46 -11.20
C SER A 188 13.13 -24.96 -11.50
N ALA A 189 11.97 -24.31 -11.52
CA ALA A 189 11.86 -22.86 -11.67
C ALA A 189 12.58 -22.12 -10.53
N ALA A 190 12.47 -22.61 -9.29
CA ALA A 190 13.20 -22.06 -8.15
C ALA A 190 14.73 -22.16 -8.31
N ARG A 191 15.25 -23.25 -8.89
CA ARG A 191 16.69 -23.38 -9.20
C ARG A 191 17.15 -22.42 -10.28
N VAL A 192 16.33 -22.15 -11.28
CA VAL A 192 16.62 -21.11 -12.28
C VAL A 192 16.64 -19.73 -11.63
N LEU A 193 15.72 -19.45 -10.70
CA LEU A 193 15.77 -18.21 -9.93
C LEU A 193 17.03 -18.11 -9.06
N ALA A 194 17.47 -19.20 -8.44
CA ALA A 194 18.74 -19.26 -7.73
C ALA A 194 19.93 -18.97 -8.66
N GLN A 195 19.92 -19.54 -9.87
CA GLN A 195 20.95 -19.29 -10.87
C GLN A 195 20.98 -17.81 -11.30
N LEU A 196 19.81 -17.20 -11.53
CA LEU A 196 19.68 -15.77 -11.81
C LEU A 196 20.25 -14.92 -10.66
N LEU A 197 19.93 -15.25 -9.42
CA LEU A 197 20.45 -14.56 -8.22
C LEU A 197 21.97 -14.67 -8.09
N SER A 198 22.54 -15.81 -8.48
CA SER A 198 23.99 -16.06 -8.41
C SER A 198 24.80 -15.36 -9.51
N THR A 199 24.15 -14.98 -10.61
CA THR A 199 24.82 -14.42 -11.80
C THR A 199 24.55 -12.94 -12.01
N SER A 200 23.40 -12.46 -11.53
CA SER A 200 23.00 -11.07 -11.72
C SER A 200 23.88 -10.12 -10.91
N LYS A 201 24.31 -9.04 -11.58
CA LYS A 201 25.06 -7.92 -10.99
C LYS A 201 24.25 -6.63 -10.93
N SER A 202 23.04 -6.65 -11.47
CA SER A 202 22.14 -5.50 -11.58
C SER A 202 20.92 -5.63 -10.67
N LEU A 203 20.58 -6.84 -10.21
CA LEU A 203 19.38 -7.09 -9.43
C LEU A 203 19.49 -6.45 -8.05
N LYS A 204 18.65 -5.45 -7.80
CA LYS A 204 18.57 -4.70 -6.55
C LYS A 204 17.39 -5.14 -5.68
N LYS A 205 16.32 -5.65 -6.29
CA LYS A 205 15.09 -6.00 -5.59
C LYS A 205 14.61 -7.41 -5.91
N LEU A 206 14.36 -8.19 -4.87
CA LEU A 206 13.69 -9.49 -4.96
C LEU A 206 12.44 -9.48 -4.08
N SER A 207 11.29 -9.82 -4.66
CA SER A 207 10.05 -10.07 -3.92
C SER A 207 9.50 -11.45 -4.23
N MET A 208 9.25 -12.25 -3.20
CA MET A 208 8.60 -13.56 -3.28
C MET A 208 7.47 -13.62 -2.26
N GLN A 209 6.23 -13.47 -2.71
CA GLN A 209 5.06 -13.46 -1.83
C GLN A 209 4.15 -14.64 -2.16
N GLY A 210 3.79 -15.46 -1.16
CA GLY A 210 2.87 -16.58 -1.40
C GLY A 210 3.41 -17.59 -2.42
N VAL A 211 4.73 -17.69 -2.53
CA VAL A 211 5.44 -18.76 -3.24
C VAL A 211 5.57 -19.95 -2.28
N ASP A 212 5.63 -21.17 -2.81
CA ASP A 212 5.92 -22.35 -2.01
C ASP A 212 7.21 -22.16 -1.19
N LYS A 213 7.16 -22.55 0.10
CA LYS A 213 8.24 -22.30 1.06
C LYS A 213 9.56 -22.98 0.69
N GLU A 214 9.50 -24.19 0.12
CA GLU A 214 10.70 -24.91 -0.31
C GLU A 214 11.27 -24.28 -1.58
N CYS A 215 10.42 -23.81 -2.49
CA CYS A 215 10.86 -23.03 -3.65
C CYS A 215 11.54 -21.72 -3.25
N ALA A 216 11.01 -21.01 -2.24
CA ALA A 216 11.64 -19.80 -1.72
C ALA A 216 13.02 -20.10 -1.12
N LYS A 217 13.18 -21.18 -0.34
CA LYS A 217 14.49 -21.62 0.18
C LYS A 217 15.48 -21.95 -0.94
N ILE A 218 15.07 -22.73 -1.94
CA ILE A 218 15.91 -23.08 -3.10
C ILE A 218 16.37 -21.81 -3.83
N ALA A 219 15.47 -20.84 -4.06
CA ALA A 219 15.84 -19.59 -4.70
C ALA A 219 16.93 -18.84 -3.91
N LEU A 220 16.80 -18.78 -2.57
CA LEU A 220 17.77 -18.11 -1.71
C LEU A 220 19.14 -18.80 -1.67
N GLU A 221 19.29 -20.06 -2.08
CA GLU A 221 20.60 -20.70 -2.22
C GLU A 221 21.49 -20.00 -3.26
N GLY A 222 20.90 -19.25 -4.19
CA GLY A 222 21.62 -18.45 -5.18
C GLY A 222 22.26 -17.16 -4.64
N LEU A 223 21.91 -16.74 -3.43
CA LEU A 223 22.48 -15.55 -2.81
C LEU A 223 23.95 -15.76 -2.44
N HIS A 224 24.81 -14.77 -2.73
CA HIS A 224 26.25 -14.83 -2.48
C HIS A 224 26.81 -13.44 -2.15
N ASP A 225 27.99 -13.36 -1.54
CA ASP A 225 28.60 -12.12 -1.01
C ASP A 225 28.71 -10.96 -2.03
N GLY A 226 28.69 -11.26 -3.33
CA GLY A 226 28.75 -10.27 -4.41
C GLY A 226 27.38 -9.81 -4.95
N SER A 227 26.28 -10.24 -4.33
CA SER A 227 24.93 -9.87 -4.75
C SER A 227 24.70 -8.36 -4.64
N SER A 228 24.11 -7.77 -5.67
CA SER A 228 23.76 -6.34 -5.76
C SER A 228 22.43 -5.99 -5.08
N LEU A 229 21.83 -6.94 -4.34
CA LEU A 229 20.53 -6.75 -3.71
C LEU A 229 20.59 -5.66 -2.64
N GLU A 230 19.61 -4.77 -2.70
CA GLU A 230 19.36 -3.72 -1.72
C GLU A 230 18.01 -3.95 -1.00
N GLU A 231 17.07 -4.65 -1.63
CA GLU A 231 15.73 -4.88 -1.11
C GLU A 231 15.29 -6.34 -1.24
N ILE A 232 14.81 -6.92 -0.14
CA ILE A 232 14.20 -8.25 -0.12
C ILE A 232 12.82 -8.17 0.56
N TYR A 233 11.82 -8.73 -0.11
CA TYR A 233 10.49 -8.99 0.45
C TYR A 233 10.17 -10.48 0.31
N ILE A 234 9.96 -11.19 1.42
CA ILE A 234 9.57 -12.60 1.39
C ILE A 234 8.42 -12.83 2.35
N PHE A 235 7.41 -13.57 1.90
CA PHE A 235 6.27 -14.00 2.70
C PHE A 235 6.11 -15.52 2.58
N GLY A 236 6.07 -16.22 3.72
CA GLY A 236 5.85 -17.67 3.80
C GLY A 236 7.10 -18.57 3.68
N LEU A 237 8.29 -18.14 4.10
CA LEU A 237 9.56 -18.87 3.97
C LEU A 237 9.73 -20.06 4.94
N GLU A 238 9.21 -19.97 6.17
CA GLU A 238 9.38 -20.99 7.24
C GLU A 238 10.82 -21.55 7.39
N PRO A 239 11.79 -20.72 7.82
CA PRO A 239 13.19 -21.13 8.00
C PRO A 239 13.38 -21.77 9.39
N HIS A 240 13.14 -23.08 9.48
CA HIS A 240 13.33 -23.83 10.74
C HIS A 240 14.77 -24.33 10.96
N GLU A 241 15.61 -24.31 9.95
CA GLU A 241 17.04 -24.59 10.13
C GLU A 241 17.71 -23.39 10.80
N SER A 242 18.61 -23.62 11.75
CA SER A 242 19.32 -22.56 12.45
C SER A 242 20.82 -22.85 12.48
N PRO A 243 21.69 -21.91 12.09
CA PRO A 243 21.36 -20.54 11.69
C PRO A 243 20.98 -20.44 10.19
N PHE A 244 19.83 -19.84 9.87
CA PHE A 244 19.38 -19.68 8.47
C PHE A 244 19.92 -18.39 7.85
N PHE A 245 19.65 -17.24 8.49
CA PHE A 245 19.95 -15.93 7.92
C PHE A 245 21.43 -15.58 8.00
N MET A 246 22.14 -16.08 9.02
CA MET A 246 23.58 -15.85 9.14
C MET A 246 24.39 -16.45 7.98
N LYS A 247 23.87 -17.49 7.30
CA LYS A 247 24.45 -18.03 6.05
C LYS A 247 24.60 -16.95 4.98
N TYR A 248 23.71 -15.97 4.97
CA TYR A 248 23.64 -14.88 4.00
C TYR A 248 24.11 -13.54 4.58
N SER A 249 24.81 -13.55 5.72
CA SER A 249 25.17 -12.34 6.47
C SER A 249 25.89 -11.27 5.64
N GLU A 250 26.77 -11.64 4.70
CA GLU A 250 27.42 -10.67 3.81
C GLU A 250 26.43 -10.00 2.83
N VAL A 251 25.43 -10.73 2.35
CA VAL A 251 24.35 -10.16 1.52
C VAL A 251 23.52 -9.18 2.34
N PHE A 252 23.18 -9.55 3.59
CA PHE A 252 22.42 -8.68 4.50
C PHE A 252 23.13 -7.35 4.80
N LYS A 253 24.47 -7.30 4.75
CA LYS A 253 25.22 -6.04 4.90
C LYS A 253 25.03 -5.05 3.74
N ASN A 254 24.54 -5.50 2.58
CA ASN A 254 24.22 -4.64 1.44
C ASN A 254 22.73 -4.23 1.41
N LEU A 255 21.87 -4.93 2.16
CA LEU A 255 20.43 -4.70 2.15
C LEU A 255 20.07 -3.42 2.91
N LYS A 256 19.31 -2.57 2.23
CA LYS A 256 18.68 -1.36 2.79
C LYS A 256 17.28 -1.66 3.34
N VAL A 257 16.55 -2.58 2.72
CA VAL A 257 15.17 -2.92 3.08
C VAL A 257 15.00 -4.42 3.16
N VAL A 258 14.63 -4.91 4.34
CA VAL A 258 14.30 -6.32 4.58
C VAL A 258 12.88 -6.40 5.11
N ARG A 259 12.00 -7.07 4.37
CA ARG A 259 10.61 -7.32 4.79
C ARG A 259 10.34 -8.81 4.77
N LEU A 260 10.11 -9.35 5.95
CA LEU A 260 9.87 -10.77 6.18
C LEU A 260 8.56 -10.99 6.96
N PRO A 261 7.40 -10.49 6.50
CA PRO A 261 6.13 -10.77 7.15
C PRO A 261 5.73 -12.24 7.02
N CYS A 262 5.13 -12.80 8.08
CA CYS A 262 4.54 -14.15 8.05
C CYS A 262 5.50 -15.25 7.56
N ASN A 263 6.72 -15.29 8.10
CA ASN A 263 7.72 -16.33 7.77
C ASN A 263 7.94 -17.33 8.90
N ASP A 264 7.05 -17.36 9.90
CA ASP A 264 7.15 -18.20 11.09
C ASP A 264 8.49 -18.10 11.83
N LEU A 265 9.03 -16.87 11.90
CA LEU A 265 10.29 -16.61 12.60
C LEU A 265 10.12 -16.74 14.10
N ASP A 266 10.96 -17.55 14.74
CA ASP A 266 10.98 -17.80 16.17
C ASP A 266 12.03 -16.93 16.91
N ASN A 267 12.22 -17.15 18.22
CA ASN A 267 13.24 -16.44 18.98
C ASN A 267 14.66 -16.69 18.45
N THR A 268 14.92 -17.86 17.88
CA THR A 268 16.22 -18.21 17.28
C THR A 268 16.51 -17.29 16.10
N SER A 269 15.56 -17.16 15.18
CA SER A 269 15.62 -16.23 14.06
C SER A 269 15.80 -14.78 14.53
N ALA A 270 15.09 -14.37 15.58
CA ALA A 270 15.23 -13.03 16.14
C ALA A 270 16.64 -12.76 16.73
N PHE A 271 17.31 -13.78 17.29
CA PHE A 271 18.71 -13.66 17.71
C PHE A 271 19.66 -13.49 16.51
N GLU A 272 19.41 -14.17 15.40
CA GLU A 272 20.14 -13.95 14.15
C GLU A 272 19.95 -12.50 13.65
N PHE A 273 18.72 -11.99 13.65
CA PHE A 273 18.45 -10.59 13.28
C PHE A 273 19.12 -9.60 14.23
N ALA A 274 19.20 -9.88 15.53
CA ALA A 274 19.95 -9.03 16.45
C ALA A 274 21.44 -8.93 16.05
N ALA A 275 22.07 -10.07 15.73
CA ALA A 275 23.46 -10.08 15.26
C ALA A 275 23.62 -9.36 13.91
N LEU A 276 22.68 -9.54 12.98
CA LEU A 276 22.69 -8.84 11.69
C LEU A 276 22.52 -7.33 11.86
N ILE A 277 21.58 -6.86 12.70
CA ILE A 277 21.37 -5.44 12.98
C ILE A 277 22.65 -4.79 13.54
N GLU A 278 23.37 -5.48 14.41
CA GLU A 278 24.62 -4.97 14.98
C GLU A 278 25.75 -4.88 13.94
N ALA A 279 25.80 -5.80 12.98
CA ALA A 279 26.82 -5.85 11.94
C ALA A 279 26.50 -5.02 10.68
N CYS A 280 25.23 -4.70 10.41
CA CYS A 280 24.81 -4.03 9.18
C CYS A 280 24.86 -2.50 9.32
N GLU A 281 25.54 -1.86 8.37
CA GLU A 281 25.67 -0.39 8.29
C GLU A 281 24.87 0.23 7.15
N THR A 282 24.04 -0.55 6.45
CA THR A 282 23.23 -0.08 5.30
C THR A 282 21.73 -0.21 5.54
N LEU A 283 21.32 -1.06 6.47
CA LEU A 283 19.93 -1.40 6.73
C LEU A 283 19.17 -0.17 7.25
N ILE A 284 18.11 0.22 6.52
CA ILE A 284 17.25 1.36 6.80
C ILE A 284 15.89 0.91 7.33
N GLU A 285 15.34 -0.17 6.78
CA GLU A 285 14.04 -0.71 7.14
C GLU A 285 14.10 -2.22 7.37
N LEU A 286 13.60 -2.66 8.53
CA LEU A 286 13.44 -4.06 8.89
C LEU A 286 12.00 -4.32 9.34
N SER A 287 11.27 -5.15 8.59
CA SER A 287 9.91 -5.55 8.93
C SER A 287 9.85 -7.05 9.22
N LEU A 288 9.61 -7.39 10.50
CA LEU A 288 9.45 -8.75 11.01
C LEU A 288 8.03 -8.96 11.59
N ASN A 289 7.05 -8.20 11.12
CA ASN A 289 5.65 -8.29 11.54
C ASN A 289 5.06 -9.69 11.27
N SER A 290 4.05 -10.06 12.05
CA SER A 290 3.32 -11.33 11.90
C SER A 290 4.21 -12.58 11.92
N ASN A 291 5.29 -12.56 12.71
CA ASN A 291 6.10 -13.74 13.03
C ASN A 291 5.82 -14.23 14.47
N SER A 292 6.53 -15.26 14.89
CA SER A 292 6.20 -16.08 16.07
C SER A 292 7.23 -15.98 17.21
N PHE A 293 7.93 -14.84 17.33
CA PHE A 293 8.89 -14.61 18.42
C PHE A 293 8.34 -13.68 19.52
N GLY A 294 8.74 -13.98 20.76
CA GLY A 294 8.32 -13.26 21.95
C GLY A 294 9.36 -12.27 22.46
N ASP A 295 9.23 -11.89 23.74
CA ASP A 295 10.10 -10.88 24.36
C ASP A 295 11.59 -11.24 24.33
N GLY A 296 11.96 -12.53 24.39
CA GLY A 296 13.36 -12.96 24.34
C GLY A 296 14.09 -12.49 23.08
N GLY A 297 13.52 -12.77 21.90
CA GLY A 297 14.04 -12.30 20.62
C GLY A 297 13.97 -10.77 20.48
N ALA A 298 12.87 -10.16 20.89
CA ALA A 298 12.68 -8.71 20.81
C ALA A 298 13.68 -7.93 21.70
N VAL A 299 14.01 -8.45 22.89
CA VAL A 299 15.03 -7.86 23.78
C VAL A 299 16.42 -7.92 23.14
N ALA A 300 16.76 -9.00 22.43
CA ALA A 300 18.04 -9.07 21.72
C ALA A 300 18.13 -8.02 20.61
N ILE A 301 17.05 -7.85 19.84
CA ILE A 301 16.95 -6.79 18.82
C ILE A 301 17.10 -5.41 19.47
N ALA A 302 16.43 -5.15 20.59
CA ALA A 302 16.53 -3.89 21.32
C ALA A 302 17.98 -3.58 21.77
N LYS A 303 18.74 -4.60 22.21
CA LYS A 303 20.15 -4.44 22.58
C LYS A 303 21.01 -4.10 21.36
N ALA A 304 20.82 -4.79 20.24
CA ALA A 304 21.55 -4.53 18.98
C ALA A 304 21.32 -3.10 18.46
N LEU A 305 20.09 -2.58 18.59
CA LEU A 305 19.76 -1.20 18.18
C LEU A 305 20.60 -0.12 18.86
N ARG A 306 21.19 -0.39 20.04
CA ARG A 306 22.05 0.59 20.72
C ARG A 306 23.29 0.92 19.90
N HIS A 307 23.79 -0.06 19.14
CA HIS A 307 25.00 0.05 18.32
C HIS A 307 24.68 0.42 16.87
N ASN A 308 23.55 -0.05 16.32
CA ASN A 308 23.16 0.29 14.95
C ASN A 308 22.91 1.80 14.77
N LYS A 309 23.41 2.37 13.67
CA LYS A 309 23.32 3.81 13.34
C LYS A 309 22.61 4.12 12.03
N THR A 310 21.96 3.14 11.41
CA THR A 310 21.37 3.30 10.07
C THR A 310 19.89 2.97 10.02
N LEU A 311 19.42 2.07 10.88
CA LEU A 311 18.04 1.62 10.90
C LEU A 311 17.14 2.78 11.33
N ARG A 312 16.15 3.08 10.48
CA ARG A 312 15.14 4.14 10.67
C ARG A 312 13.77 3.57 11.00
N LYS A 313 13.43 2.40 10.44
CA LYS A 313 12.13 1.75 10.64
C LYS A 313 12.30 0.30 11.07
N LEU A 314 11.68 -0.07 12.17
CA LEU A 314 11.63 -1.44 12.68
C LEU A 314 10.19 -1.83 12.98
N SER A 315 9.70 -2.93 12.41
CA SER A 315 8.41 -3.54 12.78
C SER A 315 8.63 -4.93 13.35
N LEU A 316 7.96 -5.21 14.47
CA LEU A 316 8.08 -6.48 15.20
C LEU A 316 6.75 -7.27 15.19
N PRO A 317 6.76 -8.54 15.63
CA PRO A 317 5.55 -9.33 15.81
C PRO A 317 4.49 -8.62 16.64
N GLN A 318 3.24 -8.82 16.25
CA GLN A 318 2.09 -8.26 16.95
C GLN A 318 1.46 -9.35 17.83
N GLY A 319 1.10 -9.01 19.08
CA GLY A 319 0.32 -9.88 19.97
C GLY A 319 1.13 -10.89 20.79
N GLN A 320 2.45 -10.98 20.58
CA GLN A 320 3.34 -11.88 21.35
C GLN A 320 4.34 -11.14 22.25
N LEU A 321 4.37 -9.81 22.15
CA LEU A 321 5.28 -8.97 22.91
C LEU A 321 4.59 -8.41 24.14
N THR A 322 5.33 -8.28 25.23
CA THR A 322 4.88 -7.57 26.43
C THR A 322 5.74 -6.33 26.67
N SER A 323 5.36 -5.55 27.68
CA SER A 323 6.16 -4.42 28.17
C SER A 323 7.60 -4.78 28.56
N THR A 324 7.93 -6.07 28.77
CA THR A 324 9.29 -6.52 29.04
C THR A 324 10.25 -6.12 27.92
N SER A 325 9.92 -6.42 26.66
CA SER A 325 10.72 -5.98 25.51
C SER A 325 10.60 -4.48 25.28
N LEU A 326 9.42 -3.89 25.50
CA LEU A 326 9.20 -2.45 25.34
C LEU A 326 10.11 -1.60 26.25
N VAL A 327 10.32 -2.01 27.51
CA VAL A 327 11.25 -1.33 28.42
C VAL A 327 12.68 -1.34 27.84
N GLU A 328 13.10 -2.45 27.23
CA GLU A 328 14.42 -2.53 26.60
C GLU A 328 14.53 -1.67 25.34
N PHE A 329 13.46 -1.56 24.53
CA PHE A 329 13.41 -0.60 23.44
C PHE A 329 13.48 0.84 23.92
N VAL A 330 12.73 1.20 24.97
CA VAL A 330 12.81 2.53 25.59
C VAL A 330 14.24 2.82 26.04
N ASN A 331 14.88 1.88 26.73
CA ASN A 331 16.28 2.02 27.15
C ASN A 331 17.22 2.17 25.93
N ALA A 332 17.01 1.42 24.85
CA ALA A 332 17.81 1.51 23.64
C ALA A 332 17.65 2.86 22.92
N LEU A 333 16.43 3.40 22.90
CA LEU A 333 16.09 4.68 22.29
C LEU A 333 16.69 5.89 23.02
N THR A 334 17.15 5.71 24.27
CA THR A 334 17.91 6.77 24.97
C THR A 334 19.29 7.04 24.35
N VAL A 335 19.86 6.05 23.65
CA VAL A 335 21.18 6.14 23.00
C VAL A 335 21.10 6.04 21.47
N ASN A 336 20.04 5.41 20.94
CA ASN A 336 19.81 5.34 19.51
C ASN A 336 19.07 6.61 19.03
N THR A 337 19.71 7.34 18.11
CA THR A 337 19.19 8.58 17.53
C THR A 337 18.74 8.44 16.08
N THR A 338 18.85 7.25 15.49
CA THR A 338 18.63 7.01 14.05
C THR A 338 17.28 6.34 13.79
N LEU A 339 16.80 5.52 14.73
CA LEU A 339 15.47 4.93 14.63
C LEU A 339 14.44 6.04 14.76
N GLU A 340 13.52 6.08 13.79
CA GLU A 340 12.45 7.06 13.67
C GLU A 340 11.10 6.43 13.99
N ARG A 341 10.93 5.14 13.68
CA ARG A 341 9.70 4.39 13.95
C ARG A 341 10.00 2.96 14.40
N LEU A 342 9.52 2.63 15.59
CA LEU A 342 9.38 1.27 16.12
C LEU A 342 7.90 0.90 16.12
N ASP A 343 7.52 -0.11 15.36
CA ASP A 343 6.16 -0.64 15.31
C ASP A 343 6.04 -1.90 16.18
N VAL A 344 5.31 -1.74 17.29
CA VAL A 344 4.97 -2.77 18.28
C VAL A 344 3.46 -2.73 18.57
N ALA A 345 2.66 -2.49 17.51
CA ALA A 345 1.23 -2.15 17.56
C ALA A 345 0.42 -2.87 18.65
N LYS A 346 0.59 -4.19 18.83
CA LYS A 346 -0.17 -5.02 19.77
C LYS A 346 0.69 -5.55 20.92
N VAL A 347 1.48 -4.69 21.56
CA VAL A 347 2.24 -5.02 22.78
C VAL A 347 1.35 -5.01 24.03
N ASP A 348 1.45 -6.02 24.89
CA ASP A 348 0.75 -6.02 26.17
C ASP A 348 1.55 -5.28 27.24
N ILE A 349 1.05 -4.11 27.66
CA ILE A 349 1.68 -3.31 28.71
C ILE A 349 1.22 -3.84 30.06
N LEU A 350 2.14 -4.49 30.79
CA LEU A 350 1.93 -5.06 32.12
C LEU A 350 1.98 -3.95 33.19
N GLU A 351 1.19 -4.11 34.27
CA GLU A 351 1.15 -3.10 35.36
C GLU A 351 2.52 -2.89 36.02
N GLU A 352 3.31 -3.96 36.18
CA GLU A 352 4.64 -3.90 36.81
C GLU A 352 5.63 -2.99 36.07
N HIS A 353 5.45 -2.80 34.75
CA HIS A 353 6.30 -1.94 33.93
C HIS A 353 5.69 -0.56 33.68
N ARG A 354 4.46 -0.29 34.14
CA ARG A 354 3.76 0.98 33.90
C ARG A 354 4.57 2.19 34.35
N ALA A 355 5.02 2.21 35.61
CA ALA A 355 5.80 3.33 36.15
C ALA A 355 7.12 3.52 35.39
N ARG A 356 7.78 2.43 35.00
CA ARG A 356 9.03 2.47 34.23
C ARG A 356 8.84 3.06 32.84
N LEU A 357 7.69 2.81 32.21
CA LEU A 357 7.41 3.31 30.86
C LEU A 357 6.89 4.74 30.86
N PHE A 358 6.06 5.14 31.82
CA PHE A 358 5.35 6.42 31.75
C PHE A 358 5.83 7.48 32.74
N GLU A 359 6.45 7.08 33.85
CA GLU A 359 6.83 7.97 34.94
C GLU A 359 8.37 8.16 35.06
N ASP A 360 9.16 7.20 34.58
CA ASP A 360 10.63 7.32 34.57
C ASP A 360 11.09 8.42 33.60
N PRO A 361 11.90 9.41 34.03
CA PRO A 361 12.46 10.43 33.15
C PRO A 361 13.24 9.88 31.95
N LYS A 362 13.81 8.67 32.05
CA LYS A 362 14.53 8.02 30.94
C LYS A 362 13.62 7.63 29.78
N SER A 363 12.32 7.49 29.99
CA SER A 363 11.37 7.19 28.92
C SER A 363 10.89 8.42 28.16
N ALA A 364 11.24 9.62 28.63
CA ALA A 364 10.81 10.87 28.03
C ALA A 364 11.22 10.96 26.55
N GLY A 365 10.25 11.19 25.68
CA GLY A 365 10.46 11.31 24.24
C GLY A 365 10.51 9.97 23.50
N ALA A 366 10.48 8.83 24.19
CA ALA A 366 10.53 7.52 23.55
C ALA A 366 9.28 7.28 22.70
N PHE A 367 8.09 7.63 23.22
CA PHE A 367 6.81 7.41 22.54
C PHE A 367 6.55 8.34 21.34
N LYS A 368 7.44 9.31 21.08
CA LYS A 368 7.49 10.03 19.80
C LYS A 368 7.86 9.14 18.61
N ARG A 369 8.45 7.97 18.88
CA ARG A 369 8.97 7.04 17.86
C ARG A 369 8.40 5.64 17.99
N ILE A 370 7.61 5.36 19.03
CA ILE A 370 7.04 4.03 19.27
C ILE A 370 5.56 4.06 18.89
N PHE A 371 5.20 3.23 17.93
CA PHE A 371 3.84 3.01 17.53
C PHE A 371 3.21 1.87 18.34
N VAL A 372 2.11 2.20 19.03
CA VAL A 372 1.29 1.29 19.85
C VAL A 372 -0.17 1.56 19.55
N ILE A 373 -0.97 0.51 19.43
CA ILE A 373 -2.44 0.59 19.50
C ILE A 373 -2.82 0.51 20.97
N TRP A 374 -3.30 1.63 21.50
CA TRP A 374 -3.54 1.81 22.93
C TRP A 374 -4.82 1.12 23.36
N LYS A 375 -4.69 0.13 24.25
CA LYS A 375 -5.82 -0.53 24.89
C LYS A 375 -6.50 0.43 25.87
N GLN A 376 -7.82 0.29 26.05
CA GLN A 376 -8.61 1.09 26.98
C GLN A 376 -8.02 1.22 28.40
N LYS A 377 -7.37 0.16 28.93
CA LYS A 377 -6.70 0.17 30.24
C LYS A 377 -5.55 1.18 30.37
N ARG A 378 -5.03 1.67 29.25
CA ARG A 378 -3.89 2.62 29.16
C ARG A 378 -4.31 4.01 28.69
N LEU A 379 -5.60 4.33 28.64
CA LEU A 379 -6.04 5.67 28.20
C LEU A 379 -5.54 6.80 29.11
N LYS A 380 -5.46 6.58 30.42
CA LYS A 380 -4.86 7.57 31.34
C LYS A 380 -3.39 7.84 31.02
N ASP A 381 -2.65 6.77 30.73
CA ASP A 381 -1.22 6.85 30.39
C ASP A 381 -1.03 7.59 29.06
N LEU A 382 -1.84 7.25 28.05
CA LEU A 382 -1.89 7.96 26.77
C LEU A 382 -2.26 9.43 26.96
N ALA A 383 -3.28 9.76 27.75
CA ALA A 383 -3.68 11.14 28.01
C ALA A 383 -2.53 11.96 28.63
N ALA A 384 -1.75 11.36 29.54
CA ALA A 384 -0.57 12.01 30.11
C ALA A 384 0.53 12.24 29.06
N LEU A 385 0.78 11.26 28.18
CA LEU A 385 1.73 11.40 27.07
C LEU A 385 1.31 12.49 26.08
N LEU A 386 0.01 12.57 25.74
CA LEU A 386 -0.55 13.60 24.86
C LEU A 386 -0.32 15.01 25.43
N ARG A 387 -0.60 15.22 26.72
CA ARG A 387 -0.37 16.52 27.38
C ARG A 387 1.10 16.92 27.44
N ARG A 388 2.02 15.95 27.43
CA ARG A 388 3.48 16.15 27.39
C ARG A 388 4.03 16.35 25.98
N GLY A 389 3.24 16.09 24.94
CA GLY A 389 3.74 16.00 23.56
C GLY A 389 4.70 14.83 23.34
N ASP A 390 4.65 13.79 24.17
CA ASP A 390 5.49 12.59 24.09
C ASP A 390 4.73 11.44 23.44
N HIS A 391 4.36 11.63 22.18
CA HIS A 391 3.56 10.70 21.41
C HIS A 391 3.84 10.91 19.91
N MET A 392 3.45 9.93 19.09
CA MET A 392 3.43 10.09 17.65
C MET A 392 2.27 11.01 17.21
N PRO A 393 2.37 11.72 16.08
CA PRO A 393 1.26 12.53 15.55
C PRO A 393 -0.02 11.72 15.27
N GLN A 394 0.13 10.43 14.99
CA GLN A 394 -0.96 9.50 14.77
C GLN A 394 -1.22 8.66 16.03
N VAL A 395 -2.47 8.62 16.49
CA VAL A 395 -2.89 7.97 17.74
C VAL A 395 -3.95 6.92 17.45
N TYR A 396 -3.68 5.68 17.83
CA TYR A 396 -4.56 4.53 17.54
C TYR A 396 -5.04 3.93 18.85
N VAL A 397 -6.36 3.78 19.00
CA VAL A 397 -6.99 3.37 20.26
C VAL A 397 -7.93 2.20 20.01
N ASP A 398 -7.77 1.14 20.79
CA ASP A 398 -8.69 0.00 20.89
C ASP A 398 -9.47 0.16 22.20
N VAL A 399 -10.74 0.54 22.06
CA VAL A 399 -11.62 0.93 23.16
C VAL A 399 -13.02 0.38 22.96
N ASP A 400 -13.55 -0.25 24.00
CA ASP A 400 -14.91 -0.81 24.03
C ASP A 400 -15.78 -0.10 25.08
N PRO A 401 -17.11 -0.30 25.08
CA PRO A 401 -18.06 0.35 25.99
C PRO A 401 -17.78 0.15 27.49
N GLU A 402 -16.98 -0.86 27.86
CA GLU A 402 -16.56 -1.12 29.24
C GLU A 402 -15.51 -0.12 29.77
N VAL A 403 -15.01 0.78 28.92
CA VAL A 403 -14.06 1.81 29.33
C VAL A 403 -14.65 2.68 30.46
N PRO A 404 -13.89 2.97 31.53
CA PRO A 404 -14.34 3.93 32.52
C PRO A 404 -14.59 5.30 31.86
N PRO A 405 -15.77 5.92 32.00
CA PRO A 405 -16.09 7.19 31.33
C PRO A 405 -15.07 8.30 31.63
N ALA A 406 -14.58 8.38 32.86
CA ALA A 406 -13.57 9.35 33.27
C ALA A 406 -12.23 9.21 32.52
N ASP A 407 -11.88 7.98 32.11
CA ASP A 407 -10.63 7.70 31.41
C ASP A 407 -10.74 8.11 29.94
N LEU A 408 -11.92 7.85 29.36
CA LEU A 408 -12.27 8.31 28.02
C LEU A 408 -12.34 9.85 27.97
N ASP A 409 -12.99 10.47 28.95
CA ASP A 409 -13.08 11.93 29.08
C ASP A 409 -11.68 12.56 29.17
N ALA A 410 -10.82 12.04 30.05
CA ALA A 410 -9.45 12.53 30.21
C ALA A 410 -8.63 12.43 28.92
N PHE A 411 -8.85 11.38 28.12
CA PHE A 411 -8.22 11.19 26.81
C PHE A 411 -8.71 12.23 25.79
N PHE A 412 -10.01 12.43 25.64
CA PHE A 412 -10.56 13.43 24.72
C PHE A 412 -10.17 14.86 25.11
N ASP A 413 -10.14 15.18 26.40
CA ASP A 413 -9.62 16.45 26.90
C ASP A 413 -8.14 16.65 26.53
N ALA A 414 -7.35 15.57 26.56
CA ALA A 414 -5.94 15.62 26.18
C ALA A 414 -5.77 15.78 24.66
N LEU A 415 -6.65 15.19 23.85
CA LEU A 415 -6.66 15.41 22.39
C LEU A 415 -6.95 16.88 22.05
N LEU A 416 -7.96 17.48 22.69
CA LEU A 416 -8.31 18.89 22.48
C LEU A 416 -7.21 19.85 22.94
N ALA A 417 -6.46 19.48 23.99
CA ALA A 417 -5.32 20.25 24.47
C ALA A 417 -4.05 20.05 23.61
N SER A 418 -3.99 19.01 22.77
CA SER A 418 -2.80 18.71 21.97
C SER A 418 -2.79 19.47 20.66
N HIS A 419 -1.63 20.05 20.33
CA HIS A 419 -1.39 20.74 19.07
C HIS A 419 -0.55 19.92 18.08
N THR A 420 -0.15 18.70 18.45
CA THR A 420 0.75 17.83 17.69
C THR A 420 0.06 16.59 17.14
N VAL A 421 -1.13 16.24 17.62
CA VAL A 421 -1.93 15.14 17.05
C VAL A 421 -2.54 15.60 15.73
N THR A 422 -2.28 14.84 14.67
CA THR A 422 -2.84 15.08 13.34
C THR A 422 -3.84 14.02 12.92
N GLU A 423 -3.77 12.82 13.51
CA GLU A 423 -4.61 11.68 13.16
C GLU A 423 -5.02 10.90 14.42
N VAL A 424 -6.30 10.54 14.50
CA VAL A 424 -6.81 9.67 15.58
C VAL A 424 -7.69 8.57 15.00
N SER A 425 -7.39 7.32 15.35
CA SER A 425 -8.09 6.13 14.88
C SER A 425 -8.62 5.31 16.04
N PHE A 426 -9.89 4.88 15.95
CA PHE A 426 -10.59 4.11 16.97
C PHE A 426 -11.01 2.75 16.42
N TYR A 427 -10.73 1.67 17.16
CA TYR A 427 -11.03 0.28 16.81
C TYR A 427 -11.89 -0.40 17.88
N PRO A 428 -13.14 0.05 18.11
CA PRO A 428 -14.05 -0.67 18.97
C PRO A 428 -14.44 -2.02 18.35
N LYS A 429 -14.65 -3.03 19.20
CA LYS A 429 -15.07 -4.38 18.81
C LYS A 429 -16.58 -4.55 18.90
N GLU A 430 -17.22 -3.79 19.78
CA GLU A 430 -18.66 -3.78 19.95
C GLU A 430 -19.37 -2.90 18.91
N PHE A 431 -20.62 -3.25 18.59
CA PHE A 431 -21.42 -2.55 17.58
C PHE A 431 -22.19 -1.33 18.13
N SER A 432 -22.21 -1.13 19.45
CA SER A 432 -22.90 0.01 20.06
C SER A 432 -22.00 0.68 21.09
N PHE A 433 -21.75 1.97 20.89
CA PHE A 433 -20.88 2.74 21.76
C PHE A 433 -21.26 4.24 21.75
N GLU A 434 -22.46 4.55 22.22
CA GLU A 434 -22.99 5.93 22.22
C GLU A 434 -22.03 6.93 22.88
N LEU A 435 -21.41 6.55 24.00
CA LEU A 435 -20.47 7.43 24.70
C LEU A 435 -19.28 7.84 23.82
N LEU A 436 -18.72 6.93 23.02
CA LEU A 436 -17.64 7.26 22.08
C LEU A 436 -18.12 8.23 20.99
N VAL A 437 -19.30 7.96 20.42
CA VAL A 437 -19.91 8.83 19.38
C VAL A 437 -20.14 10.24 19.92
N ASP A 438 -20.59 10.36 21.16
CA ASP A 438 -20.82 11.65 21.83
C ASP A 438 -19.52 12.46 21.97
N ARG A 439 -18.44 11.79 22.39
CA ARG A 439 -17.12 12.43 22.54
C ARG A 439 -16.46 12.74 21.20
N LEU A 440 -16.60 11.87 20.21
CA LEU A 440 -16.18 12.13 18.83
C LEU A 440 -16.88 13.35 18.26
N ALA A 441 -18.21 13.45 18.40
CA ALA A 441 -18.97 14.61 17.93
C ALA A 441 -18.53 15.91 18.64
N ALA A 442 -18.19 15.84 19.94
CA ALA A 442 -17.63 16.99 20.66
C ALA A 442 -16.23 17.36 20.16
N LEU A 443 -15.36 16.38 19.93
CA LEU A 443 -14.03 16.56 19.37
C LEU A 443 -14.10 17.22 17.99
N LEU A 444 -14.97 16.74 17.11
CA LEU A 444 -15.18 17.27 15.77
C LEU A 444 -15.60 18.74 15.78
N ARG A 445 -16.47 19.14 16.71
CA ARG A 445 -16.88 20.55 16.82
C ARG A 445 -15.77 21.47 17.34
N ALA A 446 -14.83 20.96 18.13
CA ALA A 446 -13.86 21.78 18.87
C ALA A 446 -12.42 21.69 18.34
N THR A 447 -12.06 20.64 17.63
CA THR A 447 -10.70 20.43 17.14
C THR A 447 -10.33 21.43 16.05
N THR A 448 -9.09 21.90 16.09
CA THR A 448 -8.52 22.84 15.10
C THR A 448 -7.21 22.30 14.48
N THR A 449 -6.67 21.22 15.03
CA THR A 449 -5.35 20.66 14.72
C THR A 449 -5.44 19.32 14.02
N ILE A 450 -6.40 18.48 14.41
CA ILE A 450 -6.58 17.13 13.86
C ILE A 450 -7.11 17.22 12.43
N ARG A 451 -6.44 16.49 11.53
CA ARG A 451 -6.70 16.46 10.08
C ARG A 451 -7.40 15.19 9.64
N ALA A 452 -7.17 14.08 10.34
CA ALA A 452 -7.75 12.79 10.01
C ALA A 452 -8.37 12.15 11.26
N ILE A 453 -9.62 11.68 11.14
CA ILE A 453 -10.31 10.94 12.20
C ILE A 453 -10.94 9.68 11.61
N HIS A 454 -10.49 8.52 12.08
CA HIS A 454 -10.98 7.23 11.62
C HIS A 454 -11.74 6.52 12.74
N ASN A 455 -13.06 6.42 12.60
CA ASN A 455 -13.93 5.70 13.51
C ASN A 455 -14.28 4.33 12.90
N HIS A 456 -13.60 3.26 13.32
CA HIS A 456 -13.89 1.90 12.85
C HIS A 456 -15.03 1.22 13.62
N LEU A 457 -15.86 1.99 14.34
CA LEU A 457 -17.13 1.49 14.86
C LEU A 457 -18.04 1.10 13.71
N SER A 458 -18.44 -0.17 13.67
CA SER A 458 -19.52 -0.66 12.82
C SER A 458 -20.81 -0.67 13.64
N PRO A 459 -21.69 0.34 13.53
CA PRO A 459 -22.90 0.42 14.31
C PRO A 459 -23.91 -0.65 13.92
N ASP A 460 -24.69 -1.13 14.88
CA ASP A 460 -25.87 -1.97 14.59
C ASP A 460 -26.95 -1.20 13.79
N GLU A 461 -27.93 -1.94 13.26
CA GLU A 461 -29.00 -1.35 12.43
C GLU A 461 -29.83 -0.28 13.17
N LYS A 462 -29.92 -0.37 14.49
CA LYS A 462 -30.74 0.51 15.31
C LYS A 462 -30.07 1.86 15.55
N HIS A 463 -28.75 1.88 15.71
CA HIS A 463 -28.00 3.09 16.07
C HIS A 463 -27.23 3.71 14.90
N GLN A 464 -27.06 3.01 13.76
CA GLN A 464 -26.28 3.54 12.64
C GLN A 464 -26.79 4.90 12.11
N GLU A 465 -28.11 5.11 12.05
CA GLU A 465 -28.69 6.39 11.60
C GLU A 465 -28.40 7.52 12.58
N THR A 466 -28.65 7.30 13.87
CA THR A 466 -28.44 8.32 14.90
C THR A 466 -26.97 8.67 15.06
N HIS A 467 -26.09 7.66 15.00
CA HIS A 467 -24.65 7.85 15.08
C HIS A 467 -24.12 8.65 13.89
N LEU A 468 -24.45 8.23 12.65
CA LEU A 468 -23.95 8.89 11.46
C LEU A 468 -24.44 10.34 11.38
N VAL A 469 -25.75 10.58 11.54
CA VAL A 469 -26.31 11.94 11.49
C VAL A 469 -25.63 12.86 12.51
N LYS A 470 -25.42 12.39 13.74
CA LYS A 470 -24.75 13.15 14.80
C LYS A 470 -23.30 13.52 14.45
N LEU A 471 -22.56 12.61 13.83
CA LEU A 471 -21.17 12.86 13.41
C LEU A 471 -21.11 13.80 12.21
N LEU A 472 -21.97 13.63 11.22
CA LEU A 472 -22.05 14.53 10.05
C LEU A 472 -22.44 15.96 10.47
N ASP A 473 -23.41 16.12 11.36
CA ASP A 473 -23.79 17.43 11.91
C ASP A 473 -22.62 18.09 12.67
N ALA A 474 -21.78 17.29 13.35
CA ALA A 474 -20.59 17.79 14.03
C ALA A 474 -19.47 18.19 13.07
N LEU A 475 -19.31 17.50 11.94
CA LEU A 475 -18.33 17.83 10.90
C LEU A 475 -18.72 19.08 10.11
N ARG A 476 -20.01 19.41 9.99
CA ARG A 476 -20.50 20.46 9.08
C ARG A 476 -19.76 21.78 9.22
N ASP A 477 -19.57 22.22 10.47
CA ASP A 477 -18.95 23.49 10.77
C ASP A 477 -17.46 23.35 11.15
N ASN A 478 -16.89 22.12 11.06
CA ASN A 478 -15.48 21.87 11.31
C ASN A 478 -14.62 22.35 10.14
N THR A 479 -13.53 23.06 10.45
CA THR A 479 -12.62 23.64 9.46
C THR A 479 -11.22 23.03 9.50
N SER A 480 -11.02 21.88 10.14
CA SER A 480 -9.70 21.26 10.30
C SER A 480 -9.57 19.86 9.71
N VAL A 481 -10.62 19.04 9.81
CA VAL A 481 -10.64 17.63 9.40
C VAL A 481 -10.83 17.54 7.90
N ALA A 482 -9.82 16.97 7.22
CA ALA A 482 -9.80 16.73 5.79
C ALA A 482 -10.16 15.28 5.44
N ASP A 483 -9.86 14.33 6.34
CA ASP A 483 -10.16 12.91 6.16
C ASP A 483 -11.01 12.39 7.32
N PHE A 484 -12.18 11.84 6.99
CA PHE A 484 -13.07 11.25 7.97
C PHE A 484 -13.55 9.86 7.53
N THR A 485 -13.43 8.89 8.42
CA THR A 485 -13.96 7.53 8.22
C THR A 485 -14.94 7.18 9.32
N THR A 486 -16.09 6.65 8.94
CA THR A 486 -17.04 5.98 9.84
C THR A 486 -17.76 4.89 9.06
N TYR A 487 -18.32 3.88 9.72
CA TYR A 487 -19.00 2.79 9.00
C TYR A 487 -20.52 2.86 9.16
N VAL A 488 -21.25 2.56 8.08
CA VAL A 488 -22.67 2.26 8.07
C VAL A 488 -22.95 1.13 7.08
N SER A 489 -24.03 0.37 7.29
CA SER A 489 -24.38 -0.75 6.41
C SER A 489 -25.14 -0.30 5.16
N TYR A 490 -26.00 0.71 5.27
CA TYR A 490 -26.73 1.33 4.16
C TYR A 490 -27.03 2.80 4.46
N LEU A 491 -27.31 3.60 3.42
CA LEU A 491 -27.68 5.01 3.56
C LEU A 491 -29.19 5.20 3.53
N THR A 492 -29.76 5.64 4.66
CA THR A 492 -31.18 6.06 4.74
C THR A 492 -31.37 7.48 4.20
N VAL A 493 -32.63 7.86 3.94
CA VAL A 493 -32.97 9.24 3.52
C VAL A 493 -32.51 10.28 4.55
N PRO A 494 -32.73 10.12 5.87
CA PRO A 494 -32.21 11.05 6.88
C PRO A 494 -30.67 11.21 6.84
N MET A 495 -29.93 10.11 6.70
CA MET A 495 -28.47 10.15 6.55
C MET A 495 -28.06 10.94 5.29
N GLY A 496 -28.73 10.67 4.16
CA GLY A 496 -28.50 11.37 2.90
C GLY A 496 -28.76 12.88 2.99
N VAL A 497 -29.79 13.29 3.72
CA VAL A 497 -30.08 14.71 3.98
C VAL A 497 -29.01 15.35 4.86
N ALA A 498 -28.57 14.68 5.93
CA ALA A 498 -27.48 15.17 6.78
C ALA A 498 -26.18 15.31 5.99
N LEU A 499 -25.87 14.32 5.15
CA LEU A 499 -24.71 14.35 4.27
C LEU A 499 -24.81 15.49 3.24
N GLY A 500 -25.99 15.71 2.63
CA GLY A 500 -26.20 16.86 1.75
C GLY A 500 -25.89 18.19 2.42
N LYS A 501 -26.42 18.41 3.64
CA LYS A 501 -26.16 19.62 4.43
C LYS A 501 -24.68 19.78 4.81
N LEU A 502 -23.99 18.68 5.09
CA LEU A 502 -22.54 18.68 5.31
C LEU A 502 -21.84 19.26 4.07
N LEU A 503 -22.14 18.71 2.89
CA LEU A 503 -21.48 19.05 1.64
C LEU A 503 -21.81 20.46 1.14
N GLU A 504 -22.96 21.01 1.50
CA GLU A 504 -23.32 22.40 1.16
C GLU A 504 -22.48 23.43 1.93
N VAL A 505 -22.01 23.10 3.13
CA VAL A 505 -21.35 24.04 4.05
C VAL A 505 -19.86 23.76 4.20
N ASN A 506 -19.48 22.50 4.35
CA ASN A 506 -18.11 22.12 4.64
C ASN A 506 -17.25 22.21 3.37
N ASN A 507 -16.14 22.97 3.47
CA ASN A 507 -15.18 23.18 2.39
C ASN A 507 -13.75 22.73 2.78
N THR A 508 -13.63 21.91 3.81
CA THR A 508 -12.33 21.40 4.31
C THR A 508 -12.17 19.91 4.04
N LEU A 509 -13.27 19.15 4.11
CA LEU A 509 -13.29 17.70 3.92
C LEU A 509 -12.92 17.34 2.48
N THR A 510 -11.87 16.53 2.32
CA THR A 510 -11.38 16.02 1.04
C THR A 510 -11.71 14.55 0.83
N THR A 511 -11.77 13.77 1.93
CA THR A 511 -12.06 12.34 1.91
C THR A 511 -13.12 12.02 2.93
N LEU A 512 -14.18 11.33 2.50
CA LEU A 512 -15.21 10.79 3.37
C LEU A 512 -15.43 9.31 3.02
N THR A 513 -15.14 8.43 3.98
CA THR A 513 -15.40 6.99 3.85
C THR A 513 -16.52 6.58 4.79
N LEU A 514 -17.64 6.10 4.23
CA LEU A 514 -18.82 5.67 4.97
C LEU A 514 -18.99 4.14 4.98
N CYS A 515 -18.48 3.43 3.96
CA CYS A 515 -18.48 1.97 3.92
C CYS A 515 -17.60 1.45 2.77
N GLU A 516 -17.32 0.15 2.75
CA GLU A 516 -16.75 -0.52 1.58
C GLU A 516 -17.84 -0.99 0.58
N TYR A 517 -19.10 -1.16 1.03
CA TYR A 517 -20.20 -1.70 0.21
C TYR A 517 -21.59 -1.19 0.66
N CYS A 518 -21.93 0.08 0.42
CA CYS A 518 -23.28 0.59 0.68
C CYS A 518 -24.18 0.53 -0.57
N SER A 519 -25.42 0.06 -0.40
CA SER A 519 -26.50 0.39 -1.33
C SER A 519 -26.99 1.82 -1.05
N VAL A 520 -27.12 2.61 -2.11
CA VAL A 520 -27.60 4.00 -2.03
C VAL A 520 -28.99 4.07 -2.62
N ASP A 521 -29.95 4.57 -1.84
CA ASP A 521 -31.30 4.85 -2.33
C ASP A 521 -31.25 5.90 -3.45
N PRO A 522 -31.98 5.73 -4.58
CA PRO A 522 -32.02 6.72 -5.66
C PRO A 522 -32.37 8.15 -5.21
N GLU A 523 -33.20 8.31 -4.17
CA GLU A 523 -33.52 9.60 -3.58
C GLU A 523 -32.32 10.23 -2.86
N VAL A 524 -31.53 9.43 -2.16
CA VAL A 524 -30.27 9.86 -1.52
C VAL A 524 -29.27 10.27 -2.60
N ALA A 525 -29.09 9.46 -3.64
CA ALA A 525 -28.16 9.78 -4.74
C ALA A 525 -28.51 11.13 -5.42
N ARG A 526 -29.80 11.39 -5.65
CA ARG A 526 -30.28 12.68 -6.21
C ARG A 526 -30.01 13.86 -5.26
N THR A 527 -30.18 13.66 -3.96
CA THR A 527 -29.91 14.69 -2.94
C THR A 527 -28.42 15.04 -2.89
N LEU A 528 -27.56 14.02 -2.91
CA LEU A 528 -26.10 14.20 -2.92
C LEU A 528 -25.63 14.88 -4.21
N ALA A 529 -26.13 14.45 -5.37
CA ALA A 529 -25.78 15.06 -6.65
C ALA A 529 -26.13 16.57 -6.70
N ASN A 530 -27.22 16.99 -6.06
CA ASN A 530 -27.56 18.41 -5.96
C ASN A 530 -26.68 19.18 -4.98
N SER A 531 -26.36 18.57 -3.84
CA SER A 531 -25.54 19.18 -2.78
C SER A 531 -24.09 19.34 -3.21
N MET A 532 -23.56 18.41 -4.00
CA MET A 532 -22.18 18.44 -4.51
C MET A 532 -21.95 19.45 -5.64
N ARG A 533 -22.99 20.07 -6.22
CA ARG A 533 -22.83 21.00 -7.37
C ARG A 533 -21.85 22.16 -7.09
N HIS A 534 -21.73 22.54 -5.83
CA HIS A 534 -20.88 23.65 -5.38
C HIS A 534 -19.80 23.21 -4.39
N ASN A 535 -19.68 21.90 -4.10
CA ASN A 535 -18.60 21.37 -3.28
C ASN A 535 -17.47 20.88 -4.20
N TYR A 536 -16.37 21.62 -4.19
CA TYR A 536 -15.17 21.30 -4.98
C TYR A 536 -14.02 20.75 -4.13
N THR A 537 -14.26 20.55 -2.83
CA THR A 537 -13.22 20.15 -1.88
C THR A 537 -13.23 18.65 -1.64
N LEU A 538 -14.40 18.00 -1.66
CA LEU A 538 -14.49 16.56 -1.53
C LEU A 538 -14.02 15.88 -2.82
N LEU A 539 -12.90 15.16 -2.73
CA LEU A 539 -12.25 14.48 -3.85
C LEU A 539 -12.59 12.99 -3.89
N ASP A 540 -12.85 12.39 -2.73
CA ASP A 540 -13.12 10.97 -2.58
C ASP A 540 -14.27 10.74 -1.60
N LEU A 541 -15.34 10.10 -2.09
CA LEU A 541 -16.50 9.67 -1.31
C LEU A 541 -16.68 8.17 -1.54
N ARG A 542 -16.41 7.37 -0.51
CA ARG A 542 -16.46 5.89 -0.55
C ARG A 542 -17.63 5.34 0.26
#